data_AF-A0A7X1LAN6-F1
#
_entry.id   AF-A0A7X1LAN6-F1
#
_cell.length_a   1.000
_cell.length_b   1.000
_cell.length_c   1.000
_cell.angle_alpha   90.00
_cell.angle_beta   90.00
_cell.angle_gamma   90.00
#
_symmetry.space_group_name_H-M   'P 1'
#
loop_
_entity.id
_entity.type
_entity.pdbx_description
1 polymer ?
#
loop_
_entity_poly.entity_id
_entity_poly.type
_entity_poly.pdbx_seq_one_letter_code
_entity_poly.pdbx_strand_id
1 'polypeptide(L)'
;MNYYYQTGDGIHLELNDGKLKYEWISGPRKGKGNKDLPYRSRKIGHKMYIINWLEESHPDFMTLIFNFDNNVMYSSGILRFGSKNQFSVFDGGIIEDLTLVEK
;
A
#
# COMPACT_ATOMS: atom_id res chain seq x y z
N MET A 1 -9.84 2.65 -0.11
CA MET A 1 -9.65 2.55 1.35
C MET A 1 -8.64 3.58 1.78
N ASN A 2 -8.77 4.13 2.99
CA ASN A 2 -7.72 4.94 3.60
C ASN A 2 -6.94 4.08 4.59
N TYR A 3 -5.65 4.33 4.77
CA TYR A 3 -4.94 3.83 5.93
C TYR A 3 -3.90 4.82 6.41
N TYR A 4 -3.65 4.82 7.70
CA TYR A 4 -2.75 5.74 8.38
C TYR A 4 -1.66 4.95 9.07
N TYR A 5 -0.41 5.20 8.69
CA TYR A 5 0.75 4.63 9.36
C TYR A 5 0.87 5.17 10.78
N GLN A 6 1.51 4.39 11.65
CA GLN A 6 1.87 4.82 13.00
C GLN A 6 2.75 6.09 13.03
N THR A 7 3.42 6.40 11.91
CA THR A 7 4.22 7.61 11.71
C THR A 7 3.37 8.86 11.43
N GLY A 8 2.05 8.73 11.25
CA GLY A 8 1.12 9.83 10.95
C GLY A 8 0.91 10.11 9.46
N ASP A 9 1.67 9.45 8.58
CA ASP A 9 1.42 9.49 7.15
C ASP A 9 0.14 8.72 6.80
N GLY A 10 -0.59 9.19 5.78
CA GLY A 10 -1.85 8.58 5.35
C GLY A 10 -1.88 8.33 3.86
N ILE A 11 -2.46 7.21 3.45
CA ILE A 11 -2.60 6.79 2.06
C ILE A 11 -4.06 6.50 1.74
N HIS A 12 -4.55 7.02 0.62
CA HIS A 12 -5.70 6.48 -0.08
C HIS A 12 -5.22 5.41 -1.05
N LEU A 13 -5.83 4.22 -1.02
CA LEU A 13 -5.50 3.08 -1.88
C LEU A 13 -6.77 2.55 -2.56
N GLU A 14 -6.68 2.39 -3.88
CA GLU A 14 -7.69 1.77 -4.73
C GLU A 14 -7.08 0.53 -5.40
N LEU A 15 -7.82 -0.58 -5.38
CA LEU A 15 -7.45 -1.84 -6.03
C LEU A 15 -8.61 -2.24 -6.94
N ASN A 16 -8.40 -2.24 -8.25
CA ASN A 16 -9.44 -2.57 -9.21
C ASN A 16 -8.85 -3.27 -10.44
N ASP A 17 -9.44 -4.39 -10.86
CA ASP A 17 -9.09 -5.11 -12.09
C ASP A 17 -7.57 -5.35 -12.28
N GLY A 18 -6.88 -5.73 -11.20
CA GLY A 18 -5.44 -6.00 -11.20
C GLY A 18 -4.55 -4.75 -11.25
N LYS A 19 -5.16 -3.57 -11.15
CA LYS A 19 -4.49 -2.27 -11.07
C LYS A 19 -4.63 -1.63 -9.70
N LEU A 20 -3.54 -1.01 -9.27
CA LEU A 20 -3.39 -0.28 -8.03
C LEU A 20 -3.26 1.21 -8.34
N LYS A 21 -3.95 2.01 -7.54
CA LYS A 21 -3.76 3.46 -7.46
C LYS A 21 -3.59 3.84 -5.99
N TYR A 22 -2.66 4.74 -5.71
CA TYR A 22 -2.49 5.30 -4.38
C TYR A 22 -2.24 6.79 -4.42
N GLU A 23 -2.61 7.47 -3.33
CA GLU A 23 -2.31 8.88 -3.09
C GLU A 23 -1.98 9.08 -1.61
N TRP A 24 -0.92 9.85 -1.32
CA TRP A 24 -0.65 10.33 0.04
C TRP A 24 -1.68 11.39 0.40
N ILE A 25 -2.52 11.12 1.41
CA ILE A 25 -3.57 12.03 1.89
C ILE A 25 -3.19 12.78 3.17
N SER A 26 -2.14 12.30 3.86
CA SER A 26 -1.52 12.95 5.03
C SER A 26 0.01 12.83 4.96
N GLY A 27 0.70 13.71 5.67
CA GLY A 27 2.16 13.73 5.78
C GLY A 27 2.88 14.62 4.75
N PRO A 28 4.23 14.65 4.76
CA PRO A 28 5.05 15.53 3.92
C PRO A 28 4.90 15.28 2.41
N ARG A 29 4.36 14.12 2.02
CA ARG A 29 4.14 13.73 0.63
C ARG A 29 2.72 13.96 0.14
N LYS A 30 1.85 14.59 0.94
CA LYS A 30 0.43 14.79 0.62
C LYS A 30 0.22 15.32 -0.82
N GLY A 31 -0.74 14.73 -1.52
CA GLY A 31 -1.07 15.02 -2.93
C GLY A 31 -0.19 14.31 -3.95
N LYS A 32 0.85 13.57 -3.53
CA LYS A 32 1.64 12.70 -4.43
C LYS A 32 1.01 11.33 -4.50
N GLY A 33 1.18 10.63 -5.62
CA GLY A 33 0.62 9.31 -5.81
C GLY A 33 1.02 8.72 -7.15
N ASN A 34 0.53 7.51 -7.41
CA ASN A 34 0.65 6.86 -8.70
C ASN A 34 -0.60 6.02 -8.99
N LYS A 35 -0.81 5.65 -10.25
CA LYS A 35 -2.00 4.93 -10.73
C LYS A 35 -1.64 3.92 -11.81
N ASP A 36 -2.60 3.06 -12.13
CA ASP A 36 -2.49 2.04 -13.18
C ASP A 36 -1.33 1.04 -12.96
N LEU A 37 -0.87 0.92 -11.71
CA LEU A 37 0.22 0.05 -11.32
C LEU A 37 -0.24 -1.41 -11.29
N PRO A 38 0.40 -2.34 -12.01
CA PRO A 38 0.08 -3.75 -11.90
C PRO A 38 0.47 -4.26 -10.51
N TYR A 39 -0.46 -4.91 -9.82
CA TYR A 39 -0.19 -5.58 -8.56
C TYR A 39 -0.50 -7.07 -8.64
N ARG A 40 0.13 -7.85 -7.77
CA ARG A 40 -0.22 -9.25 -7.53
C ARG A 40 -0.86 -9.36 -6.17
N SER A 41 -1.77 -10.31 -6.00
CA SER A 41 -2.42 -10.55 -4.71
C SER A 41 -2.69 -12.02 -4.45
N ARG A 42 -2.82 -12.36 -3.17
CA ARG A 42 -3.28 -13.67 -2.72
C ARG A 42 -3.99 -13.55 -1.38
N LYS A 43 -5.04 -14.33 -1.19
CA LYS A 43 -5.67 -14.53 0.13
C LYS A 43 -4.78 -15.44 0.98
N ILE A 44 -4.41 -15.00 2.17
CA ILE A 44 -3.51 -15.73 3.08
C ILE A 44 -4.18 -16.15 4.39
N GLY A 45 -5.45 -15.77 4.58
CA GLY A 45 -6.25 -16.12 5.75
C GLY A 45 -7.69 -15.65 5.61
N HIS A 46 -8.49 -15.81 6.67
CA HIS A 46 -9.84 -15.23 6.69
C HIS A 46 -9.71 -13.71 6.63
N LYS A 47 -10.32 -13.08 5.60
CA LYS A 47 -10.24 -11.64 5.33
C LYS A 47 -8.82 -11.04 5.42
N MET A 48 -7.82 -11.86 5.11
CA MET A 48 -6.42 -11.45 5.08
C MET A 48 -5.84 -11.64 3.70
N TYR A 49 -5.20 -10.59 3.20
CA TYR A 49 -4.69 -10.53 1.84
C TYR A 49 -3.28 -9.97 1.85
N ILE A 50 -2.42 -10.58 1.05
CA ILE A 50 -1.13 -10.00 0.70
C ILE A 50 -1.22 -9.44 -0.71
N ILE A 51 -0.67 -8.25 -0.91
CA ILE A 51 -0.42 -7.69 -2.23
C ILE A 51 1.03 -7.28 -2.36
N ASN A 52 1.54 -7.29 -3.59
CA ASN A 52 2.82 -6.67 -3.88
C ASN A 52 2.80 -6.02 -5.27
N TRP A 53 3.62 -4.99 -5.45
CA TRP A 53 3.88 -4.39 -6.74
C TRP A 53 5.32 -3.92 -6.84
N LEU A 54 5.79 -3.85 -8.07
CA LEU A 54 7.00 -3.15 -8.46
C LEU A 54 6.57 -1.85 -9.13
N GLU A 55 7.04 -0.73 -8.63
CA GLU A 55 6.96 0.54 -9.35
C GLU A 55 8.27 0.72 -10.11
N GLU A 56 8.25 0.67 -11.44
CA GLU A 56 9.49 0.76 -12.23
C GLU A 56 9.98 2.20 -12.39
N SER A 57 9.05 3.17 -12.43
CA SER A 57 9.36 4.60 -12.56
C SER A 57 10.03 5.18 -11.30
N HIS A 58 9.74 4.61 -10.15
CA HIS A 58 10.43 4.85 -8.88
C HIS A 58 10.81 3.48 -8.37
N PRO A 59 12.08 3.03 -8.46
CA PRO A 59 12.46 1.63 -8.24
C PRO A 59 12.20 1.22 -6.80
N ASP A 60 10.94 0.91 -6.54
CA ASP A 60 10.35 0.67 -5.23
C ASP A 60 9.60 -0.66 -5.37
N PHE A 61 9.92 -1.60 -4.50
CA PHE A 61 9.19 -2.85 -4.39
C PHE A 61 8.46 -2.86 -3.05
N MET A 62 7.14 -2.93 -3.13
CA MET A 62 6.27 -2.83 -1.96
C MET A 62 5.45 -4.09 -1.80
N THR A 63 5.29 -4.51 -0.56
CA THR A 63 4.38 -5.55 -0.11
C THR A 63 3.47 -4.96 0.95
N LEU A 64 2.17 -5.17 0.82
CA LEU A 64 1.20 -4.83 1.87
C LEU A 64 0.44 -6.08 2.29
N ILE A 65 0.21 -6.21 3.59
CA ILE A 65 -0.68 -7.21 4.17
C ILE A 65 -1.86 -6.47 4.76
N PHE A 66 -3.07 -6.84 4.36
CA PHE A 66 -4.32 -6.35 4.93
C PHE A 66 -4.92 -7.40 5.83
N ASN A 67 -5.35 -7.00 7.02
CA ASN A 67 -6.20 -7.78 7.90
C ASN A 67 -7.47 -6.97 8.18
N PHE A 68 -8.54 -7.31 7.45
CA PHE A 68 -9.80 -6.57 7.52
C PHE A 68 -10.68 -6.94 8.72
N ASP A 69 -10.40 -8.02 9.45
CA ASP A 69 -11.10 -8.27 10.72
C ASP A 69 -10.66 -7.31 11.82
N ASN A 70 -9.37 -6.95 11.80
CA ASN A 70 -8.77 -6.05 12.79
C ASN A 70 -8.63 -4.60 12.29
N ASN A 71 -9.01 -4.31 11.04
CA ASN A 71 -8.79 -3.02 10.38
C ASN A 71 -7.33 -2.54 10.48
N VAL A 72 -6.38 -3.44 10.25
CA VAL A 72 -4.94 -3.12 10.24
C VAL A 72 -4.30 -3.51 8.93
N MET A 73 -3.26 -2.77 8.57
CA MET A 73 -2.37 -3.10 7.48
C MET A 73 -0.91 -3.09 7.93
N TYR A 74 -0.08 -3.85 7.22
CA TYR A 74 1.36 -3.86 7.42
C TYR A 74 2.05 -3.70 6.07
N SER A 75 3.09 -2.88 6.03
CA SER A 75 3.92 -2.68 4.86
C SER A 75 5.30 -3.29 5.06
N SER A 76 5.87 -3.77 3.98
CA SER A 76 7.29 -4.08 3.88
C SER A 76 7.74 -3.72 2.49
N GLY A 77 8.88 -3.03 2.36
CA GLY A 77 9.35 -2.65 1.04
C GLY A 77 10.80 -2.25 1.00
N ILE A 78 11.35 -2.27 -0.22
CA ILE A 78 12.66 -1.71 -0.53
C ILE A 78 12.40 -0.54 -1.47
N LEU A 79 12.71 0.66 -1.01
CA LEU A 79 12.57 1.88 -1.79
C LEU A 79 13.91 2.25 -2.40
N ARG A 80 13.85 2.77 -3.62
CA ARG A 80 14.98 3.22 -4.43
C ARG A 80 16.02 2.12 -4.61
N PHE A 81 15.57 0.89 -4.84
CA PHE A 81 16.46 -0.27 -4.95
C PHE A 81 17.48 -0.06 -6.08
N GLY A 82 18.72 -0.45 -5.83
CA GLY A 82 19.85 -0.23 -6.73
C GLY A 82 20.46 1.18 -6.68
N SER A 83 19.90 2.13 -5.91
CA SER A 83 20.46 3.47 -5.74
C SER A 83 21.33 3.61 -4.49
N LYS A 84 22.13 4.68 -4.41
CA LYS A 84 22.92 5.04 -3.20
C LYS A 84 22.05 5.41 -1.98
N ASN A 85 20.79 5.77 -2.21
CA ASN A 85 19.84 6.17 -1.17
C ASN A 85 18.75 5.10 -0.97
N GLN A 86 19.07 3.83 -1.24
CA GLN A 86 18.17 2.71 -0.99
C GLN A 86 17.92 2.57 0.52
N PHE A 87 16.68 2.29 0.90
CA PHE A 87 16.30 1.98 2.28
C PHE A 87 15.10 1.04 2.32
N SER A 88 14.92 0.35 3.43
CA SER A 88 13.75 -0.50 3.68
C SER A 88 12.72 0.21 4.55
N VAL A 89 11.46 -0.12 4.35
CA VAL A 89 10.34 0.26 5.23
C VAL A 89 9.69 -0.99 5.80
N PHE A 90 9.19 -0.89 7.03
CA PHE A 90 8.54 -2.00 7.72
C PHE A 90 7.60 -1.43 8.80
N ASP A 91 6.39 -1.05 8.38
CA ASP A 91 5.50 -0.23 9.20
C ASP A 91 4.11 -0.84 9.32
N GLY A 92 3.42 -0.53 10.40
CA GLY A 92 2.01 -0.83 10.60
C GLY A 92 1.13 0.40 10.40
N GLY A 93 -0.11 0.18 10.01
CA GLY A 93 -1.12 1.22 9.90
C GLY A 93 -2.53 0.73 10.24
N ILE A 94 -3.40 1.68 10.56
CA ILE A 94 -4.83 1.45 10.78
C ILE A 94 -5.57 1.74 9.48
N ILE A 95 -6.45 0.84 9.08
CA ILE A 95 -7.33 1.01 7.92
C ILE A 95 -8.57 1.77 8.35
N GLU A 96 -8.90 2.81 7.60
CA GLU A 96 -10.11 3.61 7.73
C GLU A 96 -10.83 3.70 6.37
N ASP A 97 -12.11 4.07 6.37
CA ASP A 97 -12.89 4.30 5.15
C ASP A 97 -12.77 3.17 4.10
N LEU A 98 -13.07 1.94 4.51
CA LEU A 98 -13.09 0.78 3.62
C LEU A 98 -14.41 0.73 2.84
N THR A 99 -14.34 1.01 1.55
CA THR A 99 -15.41 0.72 0.60
C THR A 99 -15.07 -0.54 -0.19
N LEU A 100 -15.94 -1.54 -0.09
CA LEU A 100 -15.88 -2.73 -0.94
C LEU A 100 -16.66 -2.45 -2.22
N VAL A 101 -16.02 -2.68 -3.37
CA VAL A 101 -16.71 -2.67 -4.66
C VAL A 101 -17.11 -4.12 -4.94
N GLU A 102 -18.36 -4.46 -4.66
CA GLU A 102 -18.94 -5.73 -5.07
C GLU A 102 -19.27 -5.68 -6.58
N LYS A 103 -18.90 -6.73 -7.31
CA LYS A 103 -19.30 -6.95 -8.71
C LYS A 103 -20.47 -7.91 -8.76
#